data_AF-A0A5Q4DXT4-F1
#
_entry.id   AF-A0A5Q4DXT4-F1
#
_cell.length_a   1.000
_cell.length_b   1.000
_cell.length_c   1.000
_cell.angle_alpha   90.00
_cell.angle_beta   90.00
_cell.angle_gamma   90.00
#
_symmetry.space_group_name_H-M   'P 1'
#
loop_
_entity.id
_entity.type
_entity.pdbx_description
1 polymer ?
#
loop_
_entity_poly.entity_id
_entity_poly.type
_entity_poly.pdbx_seq_one_letter_code
_entity_poly.pdbx_strand_id
1 'polypeptide(L)' 'PDQAKARKDIGQAGFLIRVLAADRPDELRMAYLDARASGPRWRARIDASLARLPKAAQALAKLDRS' A
#
# COMPACT_ATOMS: atom_id res chain seq x y z
N PRO A 1 -6.40 9.13 -21.69
CA PRO A 1 -6.92 7.77 -21.39
C PRO A 1 -6.35 7.15 -20.09
N ASP A 2 -5.06 7.34 -19.78
CA ASP A 2 -4.37 6.69 -18.65
C ASP A 2 -4.72 7.18 -17.23
N GLN A 3 -5.01 8.48 -17.07
CA GLN A 3 -5.14 9.06 -15.73
C GLN A 3 -6.41 8.65 -14.97
N ALA A 4 -7.47 8.27 -15.69
CA ALA A 4 -8.72 7.82 -15.09
C ALA A 4 -8.61 6.40 -14.52
N LYS A 5 -7.83 5.52 -15.17
CA LYS A 5 -7.53 4.16 -14.69
C LYS A 5 -6.66 4.23 -13.43
N ALA A 6 -5.58 5.01 -13.49
CA ALA A 6 -4.66 5.20 -12.36
C ALA A 6 -5.33 5.76 -11.09
N ARG A 7 -6.31 6.67 -11.21
CA ARG A 7 -7.05 7.21 -10.05
C ARG A 7 -8.00 6.19 -9.43
N LYS A 8 -8.67 5.36 -10.23
CA LYS A 8 -9.48 4.24 -9.73
C LYS A 8 -8.60 3.21 -9.01
N ASP A 9 -7.45 2.91 -9.57
CA ASP A 9 -6.51 1.93 -9.00
C ASP A 9 -5.98 2.38 -7.62
N ILE A 10 -5.72 3.69 -7.44
CA ILE A 10 -5.29 4.27 -6.15
C ILE A 10 -6.39 4.15 -5.07
N GLY A 11 -7.64 4.47 -5.42
CA GLY A 11 -8.77 4.38 -4.49
C GLY A 11 -9.05 2.94 -4.05
N GLN A 12 -9.01 2.00 -4.99
CA GLN A 12 -9.23 0.57 -4.72
C GLN A 12 -8.10 -0.02 -3.88
N ALA A 13 -6.83 0.35 -4.15
CA ALA A 13 -5.70 -0.04 -3.33
C ALA A 13 -5.84 0.46 -1.88
N GLY A 14 -6.24 1.73 -1.70
CA GLY A 14 -6.45 2.30 -0.36
C GLY A 14 -7.62 1.67 0.41
N PHE A 15 -8.64 1.15 -0.28
CA PHE A 15 -9.70 0.35 0.35
C PHE A 15 -9.18 -1.04 0.73
N LEU A 16 -8.54 -1.75 -0.20
CA LEU A 16 -8.02 -3.10 0.00
C LEU A 16 -7.01 -3.16 1.15
N ILE A 17 -6.06 -2.22 1.21
CA ILE A 17 -5.07 -2.13 2.31
C ILE A 17 -5.77 -1.99 3.67
N ARG A 18 -6.86 -1.22 3.76
CA ARG A 18 -7.58 -1.04 5.03
C ARG A 18 -8.33 -2.30 5.45
N VAL A 19 -8.95 -3.01 4.51
CA VAL A 19 -9.63 -4.28 4.78
C VAL A 19 -8.62 -5.33 5.25
N LEU A 20 -7.51 -5.47 4.52
CA LEU A 20 -6.46 -6.43 4.86
C LEU A 20 -5.77 -6.09 6.19
N ALA A 21 -5.60 -4.80 6.52
CA ALA A 21 -5.04 -4.40 7.81
C ALA A 21 -5.93 -4.79 9.01
N ALA A 22 -7.23 -5.01 8.77
CA ALA A 22 -8.17 -5.43 9.81
C ALA A 22 -8.34 -6.96 9.86
N ASP A 23 -8.45 -7.62 8.71
CA ASP A 23 -8.75 -9.06 8.62
C ASP A 23 -7.48 -9.93 8.66
N ARG A 24 -6.39 -9.44 8.05
CA ARG A 24 -5.15 -10.21 7.79
C ARG A 24 -3.90 -9.34 7.91
N PRO A 25 -3.63 -8.77 9.10
CA PRO A 25 -2.55 -7.81 9.30
C PRO A 25 -1.17 -8.37 8.98
N ASP A 26 -0.90 -9.63 9.34
CA ASP A 26 0.39 -10.28 9.10
C ASP A 26 0.64 -10.56 7.62
N GLU A 27 -0.36 -11.07 6.91
CA GLU A 27 -0.28 -11.29 5.45
C GLU A 27 -0.04 -9.98 4.71
N LEU A 28 -0.75 -8.91 5.10
CA LEU A 28 -0.55 -7.58 4.52
C LEU A 28 0.86 -7.05 4.78
N ARG A 29 1.38 -7.23 5.99
CA ARG A 29 2.73 -6.83 6.36
C ARG A 29 3.78 -7.57 5.53
N MET A 30 3.67 -8.89 5.42
CA MET A 30 4.58 -9.69 4.61
C MET A 30 4.56 -9.30 3.14
N ALA A 31 3.36 -9.18 2.54
CA ALA A 31 3.22 -8.76 1.15
C ALA A 31 3.79 -7.35 0.90
N TYR A 32 3.63 -6.43 1.85
CA TYR A 32 4.22 -5.10 1.78
C TYR A 32 5.75 -5.12 1.83
N LEU A 33 6.35 -5.94 2.71
CA LEU A 33 7.79 -6.09 2.81
C LEU A 33 8.38 -6.71 1.53
N ASP A 34 7.76 -7.77 1.01
CA ASP A 34 8.17 -8.43 -0.23
C ASP A 34 8.09 -7.49 -1.44
N ALA A 35 7.01 -6.71 -1.53
CA ALA A 35 6.85 -5.72 -2.58
C ALA A 35 7.92 -4.62 -2.53
N ARG A 36 8.39 -4.24 -1.33
CA ARG A 36 9.52 -3.31 -1.17
C ARG A 36 10.89 -3.95 -1.46
N ALA A 37 11.03 -5.25 -1.22
CA ALA A 37 12.24 -6.02 -1.54
C ALA A 37 12.45 -6.23 -3.04
N SER A 38 11.40 -6.06 -3.85
CA SER A 38 11.43 -6.20 -5.32
C SER A 38 12.35 -5.19 -6.04
N GLY A 39 12.91 -4.20 -5.34
CA GLY A 39 13.97 -3.33 -5.83
C GLY A 39 13.70 -1.82 -5.64
N PRO A 40 14.73 -0.96 -5.77
CA PRO A 40 14.65 0.46 -5.40
C PRO A 40 13.61 1.24 -6.24
N ARG A 41 13.45 0.89 -7.51
CA ARG A 41 12.44 1.51 -8.39
C ARG A 41 11.01 1.17 -7.96
N TRP A 42 10.79 -0.07 -7.53
CA TRP A 42 9.49 -0.55 -7.06
C TRP A 42 9.13 0.09 -5.71
N ARG A 43 10.11 0.16 -4.80
CA ARG A 43 10.00 0.86 -3.52
C ARG A 43 9.59 2.33 -3.70
N ALA A 44 10.27 3.07 -4.58
CA ALA A 44 9.94 4.47 -4.85
C ALA A 44 8.51 4.66 -5.40
N ARG A 45 8.01 3.71 -6.21
CA ARG A 45 6.63 3.75 -6.73
C ARG A 45 5.60 3.48 -5.64
N ILE A 46 5.87 2.53 -4.74
CA ILE A 46 5.03 2.28 -3.57
C ILE A 46 4.97 3.55 -2.72
N ASP A 47 6.13 4.12 -2.36
CA ASP A 47 6.23 5.30 -1.50
C ASP A 47 5.48 6.50 -2.12
N ALA A 48 5.63 6.74 -3.42
CA ALA A 48 4.89 7.80 -4.13
C ALA A 48 3.37 7.55 -4.16
N SER A 49 2.93 6.29 -4.20
CA SER A 49 1.51 5.93 -4.16
C SER A 49 0.93 6.11 -2.76
N LEU A 50 1.69 5.73 -1.72
CA LEU A 50 1.30 5.89 -0.32
C LEU A 50 1.27 7.36 0.12
N ALA A 51 2.12 8.22 -0.44
CA ALA A 51 2.06 9.66 -0.21
C ALA A 51 0.70 10.27 -0.61
N ARG A 52 -0.01 9.64 -1.56
CA ARG A 52 -1.36 10.04 -2.00
C ARG A 52 -2.49 9.37 -1.20
N LEU A 53 -2.16 8.42 -0.32
CA LEU A 53 -3.09 7.61 0.45
C LEU A 53 -2.71 7.63 1.95
N PRO A 54 -2.84 8.76 2.65
CA PRO A 54 -2.34 8.91 4.03
C PRO A 54 -2.96 7.90 5.00
N LYS A 55 -4.23 7.52 4.80
CA LYS A 55 -4.89 6.49 5.62
C LYS A 55 -4.30 5.09 5.42
N ALA A 56 -3.94 4.74 4.18
CA ALA A 56 -3.31 3.45 3.87
C ALA A 56 -1.87 3.41 4.40
N ALA A 57 -1.12 4.52 4.24
CA ALA A 57 0.22 4.67 4.80
C ALA A 57 0.23 4.51 6.33
N GLN A 58 -0.74 5.12 7.03
CA GLN A 58 -0.89 4.94 8.48
C GLN A 58 -1.22 3.50 8.87
N ALA A 59 -2.07 2.81 8.11
CA ALA A 59 -2.39 1.41 8.38
C ALA A 59 -1.12 0.55 8.29
N LEU A 60 -0.35 0.68 7.21
CA LEU A 60 0.91 -0.05 7.02
C LEU A 60 1.96 0.31 8.08
N ALA A 61 2.08 1.59 8.46
CA ALA A 61 3.01 2.03 9.50
C ALA A 61 2.68 1.49 10.89
N LYS A 62 1.41 1.20 11.19
CA LYS A 62 1.01 0.53 12.43
C LYS A 62 1.46 -0.93 12.45
N LEU A 63 1.33 -1.63 11.32
CA LEU A 63 1.75 -3.04 11.19
C LEU A 63 3.26 -3.22 11.37
N ASP A 64 4.07 -2.24 10.98
CA ASP A 64 5.54 -2.31 11.09
C ASP A 64 6.05 -2.02 12.52
N ARG A 65 5.20 -1.47 13.39
CA ARG A 65 5.53 -1.13 14.79
C ARG A 65 5.02 -2.14 15.81
N SER A 66 4.27 -3.15 15.36
CA SER A 66 3.80 -4.29 16.16
C SER A 66 4.75 -5.46 16.01
#